data_AF-A0A2X3IW93-F1
#
_entry.id   AF-A0A2X3IW93-F1
#
_cell.length_a   1.000
_cell.length_b   1.000
_cell.length_c   1.000
_cell.angle_alpha   90.00
_cell.angle_beta   90.00
_cell.angle_gamma   90.00
#
_symmetry.space_group_name_H-M   'P 1'
#
loop_
_entity.id
_entity.type
_entity.pdbx_description
1 polymer ?
#
loop_
_entity_poly.entity_id
_entity_poly.type
_entity_poly.pdbx_seq_one_letter_code
_entity_poly.pdbx_strand_id
1 'polypeptide(L)'
;MRVFNTFFKRGWKRFYLKWYSDAHPSAHELCPVTTKLVSEIPSVKAAMFAELPAGSYLGKHRDPYAGSVRYHLGLATPNDDRCFN
;
A
#
# COMPACT_ATOMS: atom_id res chain seq x y z
N MET A 1 -7.51 22.81 -7.30
CA MET A 1 -7.24 21.37 -7.53
C MET A 1 -5.76 21.12 -7.27
N ARG A 2 -5.36 20.73 -6.05
CA ARG A 2 -3.94 20.52 -5.70
C ARG A 2 -3.58 19.06 -5.95
N VAL A 3 -2.74 18.83 -6.95
CA VAL A 3 -2.26 17.50 -7.36
C VAL A 3 -1.08 17.09 -6.47
N PHE A 4 -1.16 15.90 -5.87
CA PHE A 4 -0.08 15.25 -5.11
C PHE A 4 1.09 14.86 -6.05
N ASN A 5 2.07 15.75 -6.22
CA ASN A 5 3.10 15.60 -7.27
C ASN A 5 4.50 15.19 -6.79
N THR A 6 4.66 14.62 -5.59
CA THR A 6 6.00 14.34 -5.01
C THR A 6 6.38 12.87 -4.86
N PHE A 7 5.46 11.91 -5.04
CA PHE A 7 5.76 10.49 -4.76
C PHE A 7 6.30 9.69 -5.96
N PHE A 8 6.06 10.12 -7.20
CA PHE A 8 6.51 9.38 -8.39
C PHE A 8 8.02 9.51 -8.69
N LYS A 9 8.66 10.63 -8.34
CA LYS A 9 10.06 10.91 -8.71
C LYS A 9 11.11 10.03 -8.00
N ARG A 10 10.72 9.17 -7.04
CA ARG A 10 11.64 8.34 -6.24
C ARG A 10 11.29 6.85 -6.21
N GLY A 11 10.42 6.39 -7.12
CA GLY A 11 10.21 4.95 -7.33
C GLY A 11 9.22 4.27 -6.38
N TRP A 12 8.46 5.01 -5.56
CA TRP A 12 7.41 4.39 -4.73
C TRP A 12 6.26 3.92 -5.62
N LYS A 13 6.14 2.60 -5.78
CA LYS A 13 5.06 1.96 -6.55
C LYS A 13 4.02 1.38 -5.61
N ARG A 14 2.77 1.45 -6.04
CA ARG A 14 1.63 0.91 -5.30
C ARG A 14 0.74 0.14 -6.25
N PHE A 15 0.30 -1.02 -5.82
CA PHE A 15 -0.67 -1.84 -6.53
C PHE A 15 -1.87 -2.07 -5.62
N TYR A 16 -3.01 -1.48 -5.96
CA TYR A 16 -4.20 -1.53 -5.11
C TYR A 16 -4.96 -2.83 -5.29
N LEU A 17 -5.27 -3.48 -4.17
CA LEU A 17 -6.14 -4.64 -4.11
C LEU A 17 -7.58 -4.21 -3.83
N LYS A 18 -7.77 -3.29 -2.86
CA LYS A 18 -9.08 -2.80 -2.43
C LYS A 18 -8.99 -1.32 -2.03
N TRP A 19 -10.02 -0.54 -2.36
CA TRP A 19 -10.11 0.86 -1.95
C TRP A 19 -11.55 1.27 -1.63
N TYR A 20 -11.95 1.09 -0.37
CA TYR A 20 -13.27 1.30 0.23
C TYR A 20 -14.40 0.41 -0.32
N SER A 21 -14.52 0.32 -1.64
CA SER A 21 -15.48 -0.50 -2.37
C SER A 21 -14.84 -1.79 -2.89
N ASP A 22 -15.41 -2.36 -3.96
CA ASP A 22 -14.91 -3.56 -4.60
C ASP A 22 -13.46 -3.43 -5.07
N ALA A 23 -12.81 -4.58 -5.19
CA ALA A 23 -11.45 -4.68 -5.64
C ALA A 23 -11.31 -4.22 -7.10
N HIS A 24 -10.13 -3.71 -7.45
CA HIS A 24 -9.84 -3.29 -8.81
C HIS A 24 -9.85 -4.52 -9.74
N PRO A 25 -10.41 -4.47 -10.97
CA PRO A 25 -10.47 -5.64 -11.85
C PRO A 25 -9.11 -6.30 -12.10
N SER A 26 -8.06 -5.48 -12.26
CA SER A 26 -6.68 -6.01 -12.41
C SER A 26 -6.17 -6.74 -11.17
N ALA A 27 -6.67 -6.46 -9.96
CA ALA A 27 -6.29 -7.17 -8.75
C ALA A 27 -6.91 -8.57 -8.71
N HIS A 28 -8.11 -8.76 -9.26
CA HIS A 28 -8.71 -10.08 -9.43
C HIS A 28 -7.94 -10.93 -10.44
N GLU A 29 -7.46 -10.32 -11.53
CA GLU A 29 -6.71 -11.03 -12.57
C GLU A 29 -5.29 -11.38 -12.13
N LEU A 30 -4.54 -10.40 -11.60
CA LEU A 30 -3.12 -10.55 -11.30
C LEU A 30 -2.86 -11.17 -9.92
N CYS A 31 -3.77 -10.99 -8.97
CA CYS A 31 -3.61 -11.44 -7.58
C CYS A 31 -4.91 -12.07 -7.01
N PRO A 32 -5.49 -13.08 -7.68
CA PRO A 32 -6.82 -13.61 -7.34
C PRO A 32 -6.93 -14.10 -5.89
N VAL A 33 -5.89 -14.79 -5.40
CA VAL A 33 -5.89 -15.36 -4.05
C VAL A 33 -5.87 -14.27 -2.99
N THR A 34 -4.94 -13.32 -3.08
CA THR A 34 -4.83 -12.23 -2.10
C THR A 34 -6.05 -11.33 -2.12
N THR A 35 -6.58 -11.03 -3.32
CA THR A 35 -7.81 -10.24 -3.47
C THR A 35 -8.99 -10.93 -2.80
N LYS A 36 -9.14 -12.24 -2.95
CA LYS A 36 -10.18 -13.03 -2.27
C LYS A 36 -10.02 -12.98 -0.74
N LEU A 37 -8.81 -13.23 -0.22
CA LEU A 37 -8.56 -13.19 1.23
C LEU A 37 -8.89 -11.82 1.83
N VAL A 38 -8.51 -10.73 1.16
CA VAL A 38 -8.84 -9.37 1.61
C VAL A 38 -10.36 -9.12 1.56
N SER A 39 -11.07 -9.69 0.58
CA SER A 39 -12.53 -9.54 0.48
C SER A 39 -13.29 -10.23 1.62
N GLU A 40 -12.73 -11.30 2.19
CA GLU A 40 -13.31 -12.05 3.31
C GLU A 40 -13.16 -11.30 4.66
N ILE A 41 -12.40 -10.21 4.71
CA ILE A 41 -12.17 -9.41 5.93
C ILE A 41 -12.92 -8.07 5.85
N PRO A 42 -14.16 -7.96 6.38
CA PRO A 42 -15.02 -6.78 6.19
C PRO A 42 -14.51 -5.50 6.87
N SER A 43 -13.66 -5.64 7.88
CA SER A 43 -13.01 -4.51 8.56
C SER A 43 -11.93 -3.84 7.71
N VAL A 44 -11.34 -4.55 6.74
CA VAL A 44 -10.34 -3.99 5.83
C VAL A 44 -11.02 -3.11 4.79
N LYS A 45 -10.81 -1.80 4.92
CA LYS A 45 -11.33 -0.79 3.99
C LYS A 45 -10.43 -0.60 2.79
N ALA A 46 -9.11 -0.72 2.94
CA ALA A 46 -8.17 -0.59 1.85
C ALA A 46 -6.99 -1.55 2.03
N ALA A 47 -6.50 -2.08 0.92
CA ALA A 47 -5.32 -2.94 0.88
C ALA A 47 -4.56 -2.70 -0.42
N MET A 48 -3.23 -2.71 -0.35
CA MET A 48 -2.36 -2.54 -1.51
C MET A 48 -1.01 -3.19 -1.25
N PHE A 49 -0.32 -3.58 -2.32
CA PHE A 49 1.12 -3.79 -2.27
C PHE A 49 1.84 -2.46 -2.42
N ALA A 50 2.91 -2.30 -1.65
CA ALA A 50 3.79 -1.16 -1.74
C ALA A 50 5.22 -1.66 -1.98
N GLU A 51 5.86 -1.14 -3.01
CA GLU A 51 7.26 -1.41 -3.32
C GLU A 51 8.06 -0.13 -3.08
N LEU A 52 9.07 -0.23 -2.21
CA LEU A 52 9.97 0.86 -1.89
C LEU A 52 11.38 0.48 -2.35
N PRO A 53 11.86 0.99 -3.51
CA PRO A 53 13.19 0.63 -4.01
C PRO A 53 14.29 1.24 -3.14
N ALA A 54 15.51 0.68 -3.25
CA ALA A 54 16.69 1.18 -2.55
C ALA A 54 16.93 2.68 -2.85
N GLY A 55 17.29 3.45 -1.82
CA GLY A 55 17.49 4.90 -1.94
C GLY A 55 16.19 5.73 -1.92
N SER A 56 15.02 5.09 -1.81
CA SER A 56 13.77 5.80 -1.57
C SER A 56 13.77 6.48 -0.20
N TYR A 57 13.18 7.67 -0.13
CA TYR A 57 13.02 8.40 1.11
C TYR A 57 11.56 8.82 1.28
N LEU A 58 10.95 8.34 2.36
CA LEU A 58 9.62 8.73 2.79
C LEU A 58 9.76 9.83 3.83
N GLY A 59 9.40 11.06 3.47
CA GLY A 59 9.40 12.18 4.41
C GLY A 59 8.42 11.96 5.55
N LYS A 60 8.68 12.61 6.70
CA LYS A 60 7.74 12.68 7.81
C LYS A 60 6.40 13.22 7.30
N HIS A 61 5.34 12.45 7.49
CA HIS A 61 3.98 12.80 7.09
C HIS A 61 3.01 12.25 8.12
N ARG A 62 1.77 12.74 8.08
CA ARG A 62 0.66 12.26 8.89
C ARG A 62 -0.55 12.09 8.00
N ASP A 63 -1.38 11.11 8.31
CA ASP A 63 -2.65 10.96 7.62
C ASP A 63 -3.53 12.20 7.90
N PRO A 64 -4.39 12.61 6.94
CA PRO A 64 -5.28 13.74 7.13
C PRO A 64 -6.30 13.54 8.26
N TYR A 65 -6.59 12.28 8.59
CA TYR A 65 -7.61 11.88 9.57
C TYR A 65 -7.20 10.58 10.29
N ALA A 66 -7.34 10.55 11.61
CA ALA A 66 -6.99 9.41 12.46
C ALA A 66 -8.18 8.44 12.67
N GLY A 67 -8.84 8.04 11.57
CA GLY A 67 -10.01 7.15 11.61
C GLY A 67 -9.72 5.68 11.34
N SER A 68 -8.46 5.31 11.14
CA SER A 68 -8.08 3.95 10.78
C SER A 68 -6.70 3.60 11.31
N VAL A 69 -6.48 2.31 11.54
CA VAL A 69 -5.14 1.76 11.81
C VAL A 69 -4.61 1.16 10.52
N ARG A 70 -3.33 1.40 10.24
CA ARG A 70 -2.62 0.85 9.09
C ARG A 70 -1.68 -0.25 9.57
N TYR A 71 -1.85 -1.45 9.02
CA TYR A 71 -0.95 -2.57 9.23
C TYR A 71 0.05 -2.68 8.07
N HIS A 72 1.31 -2.95 8.39
CA HIS A 72 2.36 -3.26 7.41
C HIS A 72 2.77 -4.72 7.58
N LEU A 73 2.66 -5.50 6.49
CA LEU A 73 3.14 -6.89 6.41
C LEU A 73 4.35 -6.92 5.47
N GLY A 74 5.51 -7.29 5.99
CA GLY A 74 6.71 -7.49 5.17
C GLY A 74 6.58 -8.74 4.31
N LEU A 75 6.72 -8.60 2.98
CA LEU A 75 6.68 -9.73 2.03
C LEU A 75 8.08 -10.10 1.55
N ALA A 76 8.82 -9.10 1.04
CA ALA A 76 10.20 -9.23 0.61
C ALA A 76 11.00 -8.07 1.23
N THR A 77 11.45 -8.26 2.46
CA THR A 77 12.22 -7.26 3.21
C THR A 77 13.71 -7.57 3.11
N PRO A 78 14.59 -6.56 2.94
CA PRO A 78 16.03 -6.77 2.95
C PRO A 78 16.57 -7.33 4.27
N ASN A 79 15.77 -7.32 5.34
CA ASN A 79 16.14 -7.73 6.71
C ASN A 79 17.39 -6.98 7.21
N ASP A 80 17.48 -5.70 6.87
CA ASP A 80 18.56 -4.78 7.25
C ASP A 80 18.00 -3.76 8.24
N ASP A 81 18.73 -3.46 9.31
CA ASP A 81 18.30 -2.52 10.36
C ASP A 81 18.08 -1.08 9.84
N ARG A 82 18.63 -0.77 8.67
CA ARG A 82 18.42 0.52 7.99
C ARG A 82 17.06 0.62 7.29
N CYS A 83 16.32 -0.48 7.18
CA CYS A 83 14.98 -0.53 6.61
C CYS A 83 13.93 -0.33 7.72
N PHE A 84 13.54 0.92 7.95
CA PHE A 84 12.45 1.25 8.88
C PHE A 84 11.09 1.06 8.19
N ASN A 85 10.17 0.37 8.86
CA ASN A 85 8.82 0.06 8.38
C ASN A 85 7.74 0.92 9.05
#